data_AF-A0A843BQ78-F1
#
_entry.id   AF-A0A843BQ78-F1
#
_cell.length_a   1.000
_cell.length_b   1.000
_cell.length_c   1.000
_cell.angle_alpha   90.00
_cell.angle_beta   90.00
_cell.angle_gamma   90.00
#
_symmetry.space_group_name_H-M   'P 1'
#
loop_
_entity.id
_entity.type
_entity.pdbx_description
1 polymer ?
#
loop_
_entity_poly.entity_id
_entity_poly.type
_entity_poly.pdbx_seq_one_letter_code
_entity_poly.pdbx_strand_id
1 'polypeptide(L)'
;MPSIQKWCKIAEEHSKKSRSYRAYYNGMGDRKSVISAYAYGMSRFMKFLKDNNDVSNVENFDKLLSFSTKKITAVLRDYVFYLNSHVKGVSVRTYLNGPNLFFTMNDKIWNDKLTKKSIHGDDGSELLGIMVTKTGSQSYYVKHDKVTSNFSGLSWDFP
;
A
#
# COMPACT_ATOMS: atom_id res chain seq x y z
N MET A 1 -1.17 -22.83 -5.93
CA MET A 1 -1.70 -22.02 -4.81
C MET A 1 -1.92 -22.93 -3.61
N PRO A 2 -1.61 -22.50 -2.38
CA PRO A 2 -1.95 -23.27 -1.20
C PRO A 2 -3.48 -23.42 -1.02
N SER A 3 -3.91 -24.44 -0.27
CA SER A 3 -5.34 -24.79 -0.11
C SER A 3 -6.18 -23.60 0.39
N ILE A 4 -7.27 -23.28 -0.32
CA ILE A 4 -8.20 -22.19 0.03
C ILE A 4 -8.76 -22.40 1.44
N GLN A 5 -9.17 -23.63 1.76
CA GLN A 5 -9.74 -23.96 3.07
C GLN A 5 -8.75 -23.71 4.21
N LYS A 6 -7.47 -24.03 4.00
CA LYS A 6 -6.41 -23.78 5.00
C LYS A 6 -6.33 -22.30 5.34
N TRP A 7 -6.27 -21.43 4.33
CA TRP A 7 -6.10 -19.99 4.57
C TRP A 7 -7.35 -19.30 5.09
N CYS A 8 -8.55 -19.75 4.67
CA CYS A 8 -9.79 -19.30 5.31
C CYS A 8 -9.80 -19.60 6.81
N LYS A 9 -9.43 -20.83 7.20
CA LYS A 9 -9.39 -21.22 8.61
C LYS A 9 -8.37 -20.39 9.41
N ILE A 10 -7.16 -20.23 8.87
CA ILE A 10 -6.12 -19.40 9.50
C ILE A 10 -6.61 -17.95 9.68
N ALA A 11 -7.25 -17.38 8.66
CA ALA A 11 -7.75 -16.01 8.71
C ALA A 11 -8.84 -15.84 9.78
N GLU A 12 -9.75 -16.81 9.90
CA GLU A 12 -10.78 -16.83 10.93
C GLU A 12 -10.20 -16.98 12.34
N GLU A 13 -9.19 -17.83 12.51
CA GLU A 13 -8.51 -17.99 13.80
C GLU A 13 -7.78 -16.72 14.22
N HIS A 14 -7.10 -16.03 13.29
CA HIS A 14 -6.44 -14.76 13.58
C HIS A 14 -7.43 -13.63 13.86
N SER A 15 -8.59 -13.58 13.20
CA SER A 15 -9.61 -12.55 13.44
C SER A 15 -10.26 -12.67 14.83
N LYS A 16 -10.29 -13.89 15.39
CA LYS A 16 -10.71 -14.13 16.78
C LYS A 16 -9.69 -13.59 17.77
N LYS A 17 -8.39 -13.74 17.49
CA LYS A 17 -7.28 -13.41 18.41
C LYS A 17 -6.84 -11.95 18.38
N SER A 18 -6.82 -11.30 17.22
CA SER A 18 -6.28 -9.95 17.04
C SER A 18 -7.36 -8.99 16.57
N ARG A 19 -7.48 -7.86 17.29
CA ARG A 19 -8.44 -6.79 16.93
C ARG A 19 -8.09 -6.18 15.58
N SER A 20 -6.81 -5.92 15.33
CA SER A 20 -6.37 -5.35 14.04
C SER A 20 -6.60 -6.29 12.87
N TYR A 21 -6.37 -7.60 13.09
CA TYR A 21 -6.66 -8.60 12.07
C TYR A 21 -8.16 -8.78 11.83
N ARG A 22 -9.01 -8.58 12.86
CA ARG A 22 -10.47 -8.63 12.70
C ARG A 22 -11.00 -7.56 11.75
N ALA A 23 -10.53 -6.32 11.90
CA ALA A 23 -10.91 -5.23 10.98
C ALA A 23 -10.49 -5.55 9.53
N TYR A 24 -9.27 -6.07 9.38
CA TYR A 24 -8.75 -6.54 8.11
C TYR A 24 -9.58 -7.69 7.50
N TYR A 25 -9.92 -8.71 8.30
CA TYR A 25 -10.73 -9.85 7.90
C TYR A 25 -12.11 -9.42 7.40
N ASN A 26 -12.78 -8.53 8.14
CA ASN A 26 -14.07 -7.97 7.74
C ASN A 26 -13.97 -7.21 6.41
N GLY A 27 -12.83 -6.55 6.13
CA GLY A 27 -12.58 -5.87 4.87
C GLY A 27 -12.39 -6.80 3.66
N MET A 28 -12.17 -8.10 3.86
CA MET A 28 -12.04 -9.07 2.75
C MET A 28 -13.40 -9.46 2.13
N GLY A 29 -14.50 -9.24 2.85
CA GLY A 29 -15.83 -9.76 2.50
C GLY A 29 -15.91 -11.30 2.57
N ASP A 30 -16.96 -11.87 1.98
CA ASP A 30 -17.33 -13.28 2.22
C ASP A 30 -16.75 -14.29 1.22
N ARG A 31 -16.07 -13.81 0.18
CA ARG A 31 -15.55 -14.69 -0.89
C ARG A 31 -14.33 -15.46 -0.40
N LYS A 32 -14.46 -16.79 -0.25
CA LYS A 32 -13.37 -17.69 0.21
C LYS A 32 -12.06 -17.54 -0.57
N SER A 33 -12.12 -17.39 -1.89
CA SER A 33 -10.93 -17.18 -2.73
C SER A 33 -10.22 -15.87 -2.42
N VAL A 34 -10.98 -14.82 -2.13
CA VAL A 34 -10.48 -13.51 -1.72
C VAL A 34 -9.83 -13.63 -0.35
N ILE A 35 -10.54 -14.16 0.64
CA ILE A 35 -10.01 -14.37 2.00
C ILE A 35 -8.69 -15.15 1.94
N SER A 36 -8.65 -16.25 1.18
CA SER A 36 -7.44 -17.06 1.03
C SER A 36 -6.27 -16.29 0.40
N ALA A 37 -6.52 -15.48 -0.63
CA ALA A 37 -5.47 -14.72 -1.30
C ALA A 37 -4.91 -13.62 -0.40
N TYR A 38 -5.80 -12.88 0.28
CA TYR A 38 -5.42 -11.82 1.21
C TYR A 38 -4.67 -12.36 2.42
N ALA A 39 -5.20 -13.41 3.07
CA ALA A 39 -4.54 -14.05 4.21
C ALA A 39 -3.15 -14.61 3.85
N TYR A 40 -3.01 -15.22 2.67
CA TYR A 40 -1.72 -15.68 2.19
C TYR A 40 -0.73 -14.53 1.95
N GLY A 41 -1.18 -13.45 1.30
CA GLY A 41 -0.37 -12.24 1.09
C GLY A 41 0.09 -11.61 2.40
N MET A 42 -0.81 -11.53 3.38
CA MET A 42 -0.48 -10.99 4.71
C MET A 42 0.51 -11.87 5.47
N SER A 43 0.36 -13.19 5.40
CA SER A 43 1.31 -14.13 6.01
C SER A 43 2.72 -13.99 5.41
N ARG A 44 2.82 -13.82 4.09
CA ARG A 44 4.11 -13.57 3.41
C ARG A 44 4.75 -12.26 3.86
N PHE A 45 3.94 -11.20 4.02
CA PHE A 45 4.43 -9.92 4.51
C PHE A 45 4.89 -10.00 5.96
N MET A 46 4.13 -10.65 6.85
CA MET A 46 4.55 -10.85 8.24
C MET A 46 5.85 -11.67 8.35
N LYS A 47 6.03 -12.66 7.48
CA LYS A 47 7.29 -13.41 7.39
C LYS A 47 8.43 -12.49 6.97
N PHE A 48 8.25 -11.68 5.94
CA PHE A 48 9.25 -10.70 5.51
C PHE A 48 9.63 -9.73 6.64
N LEU A 49 8.65 -9.20 7.38
CA LEU A 49 8.92 -8.32 8.52
C LEU A 49 9.68 -9.04 9.64
N LYS A 50 9.38 -10.31 9.89
CA LYS A 50 10.12 -11.10 10.87
C LYS A 50 11.57 -11.31 10.43
N ASP A 51 11.79 -11.64 9.17
CA ASP A 51 13.13 -11.86 8.61
C ASP A 51 13.98 -10.58 8.63
N ASN A 52 13.36 -9.39 8.61
CA ASN A 52 14.01 -8.08 8.75
C ASN A 52 13.99 -7.51 10.18
N ASN A 53 13.61 -8.31 11.20
CA ASN A 53 13.54 -7.90 12.61
C ASN A 53 12.57 -6.74 12.92
N ASP A 54 11.60 -6.46 12.04
CA ASP A 54 10.56 -5.45 12.26
C ASP A 54 9.45 -5.92 13.20
N VAL A 55 9.25 -7.25 13.27
CA VAL A 55 8.32 -7.92 14.19
C VAL A 55 8.98 -9.17 14.76
N SER A 56 8.70 -9.49 16.02
CA SER A 56 9.24 -10.69 16.68
C SER A 56 8.47 -11.97 16.33
N ASN A 57 7.18 -11.85 16.02
CA ASN A 57 6.29 -12.99 15.74
C ASN A 57 5.39 -12.67 14.54
N VAL A 58 5.23 -13.64 13.63
CA VAL A 58 4.39 -13.54 12.42
C VAL A 58 2.89 -13.43 12.72
N GLU A 59 2.46 -13.78 13.94
CA GLU A 59 1.07 -13.66 14.38
C GLU A 59 0.78 -12.33 15.11
N ASN A 60 1.79 -11.50 15.37
CA ASN A 60 1.63 -10.24 16.09
C ASN A 60 1.22 -9.10 15.16
N PHE A 61 -0.01 -9.17 14.64
CA PHE A 61 -0.56 -8.17 13.73
C PHE A 61 -0.75 -6.80 14.39
N ASP A 62 -1.05 -6.76 15.69
CA ASP A 62 -1.27 -5.51 16.42
C ASP A 62 0.01 -4.66 16.52
N LYS A 63 1.20 -5.27 16.43
CA LYS A 63 2.48 -4.54 16.35
C LYS A 63 2.56 -3.64 15.11
N LEU A 64 1.89 -4.01 14.02
CA LEU A 64 1.86 -3.19 12.81
C LEU A 64 1.16 -1.85 13.04
N LEU A 65 0.25 -1.78 14.02
CA LEU A 65 -0.40 -0.51 14.38
C LEU A 65 0.55 0.45 15.07
N SER A 66 1.67 -0.01 15.63
CA SER A 66 2.68 0.88 16.21
C SER A 66 3.61 1.48 15.15
N PHE A 67 3.48 1.10 13.88
CA PHE A 67 4.32 1.67 12.83
C PHE A 67 3.84 3.08 12.49
N SER A 68 4.78 4.02 12.38
CA SER A 68 4.50 5.34 11.83
C SER A 68 4.25 5.25 10.32
N THR A 69 3.56 6.21 9.73
CA THR A 69 3.33 6.27 8.28
C THR A 69 4.64 6.17 7.49
N LYS A 70 5.70 6.87 7.95
CA LYS A 70 7.05 6.78 7.35
C LYS A 70 7.60 5.36 7.39
N LYS A 71 7.44 4.66 8.52
CA LYS A 71 7.87 3.27 8.66
C LYS A 71 7.06 2.35 7.75
N ILE A 72 5.75 2.52 7.67
CA ILE A 72 4.87 1.74 6.77
C ILE A 72 5.32 1.88 5.31
N THR A 73 5.58 3.12 4.85
CA THR A 73 6.07 3.36 3.49
C THR A 73 7.44 2.71 3.24
N ALA A 74 8.35 2.78 4.20
CA ALA A 74 9.67 2.15 4.10
C ALA A 74 9.55 0.63 3.97
N VAL A 75 8.85 -0.04 4.90
CA VAL A 75 8.72 -1.50 4.88
C VAL A 75 7.96 -2.02 3.65
N LEU A 76 6.96 -1.27 3.16
CA LEU A 76 6.25 -1.64 1.93
C LEU A 76 7.15 -1.48 0.70
N ARG A 77 7.99 -0.44 0.64
CA ARG A 77 8.98 -0.26 -0.42
C ARG A 77 10.01 -1.40 -0.42
N ASP A 78 10.54 -1.74 0.75
CA ASP A 78 11.52 -2.82 0.88
C ASP A 78 10.88 -4.17 0.52
N TYR A 79 9.62 -4.37 0.89
CA TYR A 79 8.87 -5.56 0.51
C TYR A 79 8.64 -5.64 -1.01
N VAL A 80 8.38 -4.51 -1.69
CA VAL A 80 8.28 -4.47 -3.17
C VAL A 80 9.61 -4.86 -3.81
N PHE A 81 10.74 -4.34 -3.31
CA PHE A 81 12.07 -4.72 -3.79
C PHE A 81 12.38 -6.20 -3.56
N TYR A 82 12.02 -6.72 -2.39
CA TYR A 82 12.11 -8.15 -2.10
C TYR A 82 11.27 -8.99 -3.06
N LEU A 83 10.02 -8.61 -3.31
CA LEU A 83 9.17 -9.34 -4.25
C LEU A 83 9.70 -9.28 -5.67
N ASN A 84 10.18 -8.13 -6.15
CA ASN A 84 10.75 -8.00 -7.49
C ASN A 84 11.98 -8.89 -7.72
N SER A 85 12.77 -9.17 -6.68
CA SER A 85 13.92 -10.07 -6.78
C SER A 85 13.56 -11.56 -6.66
N HIS A 86 12.36 -11.90 -6.16
CA HIS A 86 11.99 -13.28 -5.83
C HIS A 86 10.78 -13.81 -6.62
N VAL A 87 9.96 -12.95 -7.23
CA VAL A 87 8.74 -13.34 -7.93
C VAL A 87 8.52 -12.51 -9.21
N LYS A 88 7.87 -13.11 -10.22
CA LYS A 88 7.55 -12.43 -11.49
C LYS A 88 6.60 -11.24 -11.26
N GLY A 89 6.81 -10.11 -11.94
CA GLY A 89 6.16 -8.82 -11.68
C GLY A 89 4.62 -8.85 -11.54
N VAL A 90 3.90 -9.65 -12.33
CA VAL A 90 2.42 -9.78 -12.22
C VAL A 90 1.97 -10.24 -10.82
N SER A 91 2.80 -11.01 -10.13
CA SER A 91 2.48 -11.53 -8.80
C SER A 91 2.75 -10.54 -7.66
N VAL A 92 3.58 -9.51 -7.88
CA VAL A 92 3.95 -8.50 -6.86
C VAL A 92 2.70 -7.75 -6.37
N ARG A 93 1.84 -7.32 -7.30
CA ARG A 93 0.59 -6.62 -6.97
C ARG A 93 -0.33 -7.49 -6.09
N THR A 94 -0.45 -8.77 -6.42
CA THR A 94 -1.26 -9.73 -5.66
C THR A 94 -0.76 -9.88 -4.22
N TYR A 95 0.56 -9.90 -4.01
CA TYR A 95 1.14 -9.99 -2.68
C TYR A 95 1.01 -8.70 -1.86
N LEU A 96 0.92 -7.54 -2.51
CA LEU A 96 0.77 -6.23 -1.84
C LEU A 96 -0.66 -5.90 -1.43
N ASN A 97 -1.66 -6.51 -2.09
CA ASN A 97 -3.07 -6.27 -1.74
C ASN A 97 -3.36 -6.61 -0.27
N GLY A 98 -2.75 -7.68 0.26
CA GLY A 98 -2.87 -8.09 1.67
C GLY A 98 -2.50 -6.97 2.65
N PRO A 99 -1.23 -6.54 2.68
CA PRO A 99 -0.75 -5.46 3.53
C PRO A 99 -1.49 -4.13 3.31
N ASN A 100 -1.79 -3.77 2.06
CA ASN A 100 -2.49 -2.52 1.74
C ASN A 100 -3.89 -2.50 2.37
N LEU A 101 -4.67 -3.57 2.21
CA LEU A 101 -5.98 -3.67 2.83
C LEU A 101 -5.87 -3.69 4.36
N PHE A 102 -4.88 -4.38 4.94
CA PHE A 102 -4.67 -4.39 6.39
C PHE A 102 -4.50 -2.98 6.96
N PHE A 103 -3.60 -2.18 6.40
CA PHE A 103 -3.36 -0.82 6.88
C PHE A 103 -4.50 0.14 6.56
N THR A 104 -5.26 -0.12 5.49
CA THR A 104 -6.45 0.68 5.14
C THR A 104 -7.57 0.43 6.15
N MET A 105 -7.86 -0.82 6.48
CA MET A 105 -8.93 -1.19 7.44
C MET A 105 -8.60 -0.83 8.90
N ASN A 106 -7.35 -0.50 9.19
CA ASN A 106 -6.88 -0.10 10.52
C ASN A 106 -6.52 1.39 10.60
N ASP A 107 -6.94 2.19 9.61
CA ASP A 107 -6.71 3.65 9.55
C ASP A 107 -5.23 4.07 9.68
N LYS A 108 -4.30 3.19 9.28
CA LYS A 108 -2.85 3.43 9.32
C LYS A 108 -2.30 4.01 8.03
N ILE A 109 -2.98 3.75 6.92
CA ILE A 109 -2.80 4.48 5.67
C ILE A 109 -4.00 5.39 5.53
N TRP A 110 -3.80 6.67 5.85
CA TRP A 110 -4.77 7.70 5.50
C TRP A 110 -4.92 7.70 3.99
N ASN A 111 -6.10 7.33 3.51
CA ASN A 111 -6.48 7.51 2.12
C ASN A 111 -6.47 9.02 1.85
N ASP A 112 -5.36 9.56 1.33
CA ASP A 112 -5.22 10.98 0.97
C ASP A 112 -6.25 11.45 -0.08
N LYS A 113 -7.06 10.51 -0.60
CA LYS A 113 -8.22 10.79 -1.45
C LYS A 113 -9.47 11.28 -0.71
N LEU A 114 -9.63 11.04 0.59
CA LEU A 114 -10.81 11.49 1.35
C LEU A 114 -10.66 12.92 1.92
N THR A 115 -9.43 13.36 2.18
CA THR A 115 -9.12 14.74 2.61
C THR A 115 -9.12 15.76 1.47
N LYS A 116 -9.04 15.33 0.21
CA LYS A 116 -9.13 16.23 -0.96
C LYS A 116 -10.55 16.48 -1.46
N LYS A 117 -11.55 15.71 -1.00
CA LYS A 117 -12.97 15.92 -1.33
C LYS A 117 -13.78 16.60 -0.23
N SER A 118 -13.22 16.76 0.97
CA SER A 118 -13.82 17.52 2.06
C SER A 118 -13.38 19.00 2.09
N ILE A 119 -12.50 19.40 1.18
CA ILE A 119 -12.12 20.79 0.92
C ILE A 119 -12.36 21.04 -0.57
N HIS A 120 -13.63 21.06 -0.99
CA HIS A 120 -14.03 21.91 -2.11
C HIS A 120 -14.13 23.33 -1.53
N GLY A 121 -12.99 23.99 -1.43
CA GLY A 121 -12.89 25.40 -1.74
C GLY A 121 -12.43 25.46 -3.19
N ASP A 122 -13.15 26.21 -3.99
CA ASP A 122 -12.93 26.44 -5.42
C ASP A 122 -11.47 26.59 -5.83
N ASP A 123 -11.24 26.29 -7.11
CA ASP A 123 -10.10 26.67 -7.94
C ASP A 123 -9.05 25.59 -8.21
N GLY A 124 -8.94 25.29 -9.51
CA GLY A 124 -8.31 24.12 -10.07
C GLY A 124 -6.79 24.04 -9.96
N SER A 125 -6.30 22.81 -9.87
CA SER A 125 -5.13 22.30 -10.59
C SER A 125 -4.89 20.85 -10.15
N GLU A 126 -5.56 19.91 -10.83
CA GLU A 126 -5.22 18.50 -10.73
C GLU A 126 -3.86 18.26 -11.37
N LEU A 127 -2.83 18.05 -10.55
CA LEU A 127 -1.65 17.26 -10.91
C LEU A 127 -0.95 16.82 -9.62
N LEU A 128 -0.94 15.50 -9.35
CA LEU A 128 0.24 14.74 -8.93
C LEU A 128 -0.14 13.26 -8.74
N GLY A 129 0.37 12.42 -9.65
CA GLY A 129 0.01 11.03 -9.82
C GLY A 129 0.64 10.06 -8.83
N ILE A 130 -0.15 9.06 -8.45
CA ILE A 130 0.30 7.71 -8.06
C ILE A 130 -0.66 6.71 -8.73
N MET A 131 -0.11 6.02 -9.72
CA MET A 131 -0.61 4.94 -10.59
C MET A 131 -2.10 4.56 -10.52
N VAL A 132 -2.85 5.07 -11.49
CA VAL A 132 -4.08 4.46 -12.02
C VAL A 132 -3.67 3.31 -12.93
N THR A 133 -4.05 2.07 -12.61
CA THR A 133 -4.08 1.02 -13.64
C THR A 133 -5.30 1.28 -14.51
N LYS A 134 -5.10 2.00 -15.61
CA LYS A 134 -6.01 1.96 -16.75
C LYS A 134 -5.49 0.87 -17.68
N THR A 135 -6.37 -0.05 -18.04
CA THR A 135 -6.19 -0.96 -19.17
C THR A 135 -5.77 -0.17 -20.41
N GLY A 136 -4.65 -0.56 -21.02
CA GLY A 136 -4.22 -0.12 -22.35
C GLY A 136 -3.17 1.00 -22.37
N SER A 137 -1.91 0.58 -22.54
CA SER A 137 -0.82 1.27 -23.25
C SER A 137 -0.17 2.53 -22.65
N GLN A 138 1.14 2.38 -22.43
CA GLN A 138 2.21 3.36 -22.23
C GLN A 138 2.43 3.98 -20.83
N SER A 139 3.70 4.00 -20.44
CA SER A 139 4.25 4.40 -19.15
C SER A 139 5.46 5.31 -19.36
N TYR A 140 5.60 6.40 -18.59
CA TYR A 140 6.81 7.22 -18.50
C TYR A 140 7.00 7.79 -17.08
N TYR A 141 8.25 8.08 -16.71
CA TYR A 141 8.74 8.42 -15.37
C TYR A 141 9.58 9.73 -15.36
N VAL A 142 9.50 10.49 -14.25
CA VAL A 142 10.59 11.24 -13.51
C VAL A 142 11.05 12.59 -14.17
N LYS A 143 11.35 13.73 -13.49
CA LYS A 143 12.12 14.04 -12.26
C LYS A 143 11.88 15.48 -11.73
N HIS A 144 12.32 15.70 -10.49
CA HIS A 144 12.42 16.93 -9.68
C HIS A 144 13.25 18.08 -10.30
N ASP A 145 12.89 19.36 -10.04
CA ASP A 145 13.52 20.22 -9.02
C ASP A 145 12.84 21.61 -8.89
N LYS A 146 12.87 22.18 -7.67
CA LYS A 146 12.44 23.55 -7.32
C LYS A 146 13.64 24.49 -7.46
N VAL A 147 13.47 25.67 -8.07
CA VAL A 147 14.10 26.94 -7.63
C VAL A 147 13.14 28.10 -7.93
N THR A 148 13.02 28.99 -6.96
CA THR A 148 12.17 30.17 -6.83
C THR A 148 12.64 31.41 -7.62
N SER A 149 11.70 32.37 -7.71
CA SER A 149 11.82 33.84 -7.68
C SER A 149 11.70 34.63 -8.99
N ASN A 150 10.62 35.42 -9.02
CA ASN A 150 10.31 36.66 -9.75
C ASN A 150 11.50 37.38 -10.41
N PHE A 151 11.30 37.92 -11.63
CA PHE A 151 11.48 39.34 -11.90
C PHE A 151 10.83 39.72 -13.25
N SER A 152 10.20 40.89 -13.24
CA SER A 152 9.52 41.60 -14.32
C SER A 152 10.46 42.06 -15.43
N GLY A 153 9.94 42.08 -16.67
CA GLY A 153 10.18 43.11 -17.68
C GLY A 153 11.59 43.22 -18.24
N LEU A 154 11.73 42.98 -19.55
CA LEU A 154 12.49 43.79 -20.51
C LEU A 154 12.49 43.06 -21.87
N SER A 155 11.86 43.69 -22.88
CA SER A 155 12.16 43.45 -24.28
C SER A 155 13.63 43.81 -24.53
N TRP A 156 14.33 43.11 -25.42
CA TRP A 156 15.23 43.67 -26.42
C TRP A 156 15.54 42.59 -27.46
N ASP A 157 15.37 42.96 -28.72
CA ASP A 157 15.88 42.26 -29.92
C ASP A 157 17.39 42.04 -29.86
N PHE A 158 17.93 41.24 -30.79
CA PHE A 158 19.23 41.35 -31.49
C PHE A 158 19.65 39.95 -32.00
N PRO A 159 20.62 39.84 -32.93
CA PRO A 159 20.79 40.45 -34.25
C PRO A 159 20.66 39.43 -35.40
#